data_AF-A0A537MV85-F1
#
_entry.id   AF-A0A537MV85-F1
#
_cell.length_a   1.000
_cell.length_b   1.000
_cell.length_c   1.000
_cell.angle_alpha   90.00
_cell.angle_beta   90.00
_cell.angle_gamma   90.00
#
_symmetry.space_group_name_H-M   'P 1'
#
loop_
_entity.id
_entity.type
_entity.pdbx_description
1 polymer ?
#
loop_
_entity_poly.entity_id
_entity_poly.type
_entity_poly.pdbx_seq_one_letter_code
_entity_poly.pdbx_strand_id
1 'polypeptide(L)'
;MQQQKLGAHMAVAVEGVDLAQSTAETQGALVAALHDNLVLCIRDQKLAPVAFRDAMARFGTPVKRLQLAATPECDEVNIISSEDRDVLGDGKKLVNGASWHTDDSFMRAPCSLTMLYGVIVPSRGGD
;
A
#
# COMPACT_ATOMS: atom_id res chain seq x y z
N MET A 1 18.33 -8.83 -2.72
CA MET A 1 17.60 -8.21 -1.58
C MET A 1 18.58 -7.59 -0.59
N GLN A 2 18.58 -6.27 -0.49
CA GLN A 2 19.34 -5.49 0.50
C GLN A 2 18.36 -4.76 1.41
N GLN A 3 18.64 -4.67 2.71
CA GLN A 3 17.75 -4.02 3.68
C GLN A 3 18.43 -2.80 4.33
N GLN A 4 17.68 -1.71 4.49
CA GLN A 4 18.12 -0.50 5.18
C GLN A 4 17.07 -0.06 6.21
N LYS A 5 17.46 0.08 7.48
CA LYS A 5 16.59 0.65 8.52
C LYS A 5 16.28 2.12 8.20
N LEU A 6 15.00 2.49 8.30
CA LEU A 6 14.53 3.86 8.07
C LEU A 6 14.30 4.62 9.38
N GLY A 7 14.06 3.91 10.48
CA GLY A 7 13.92 4.47 11.82
C GLY A 7 14.64 3.64 12.87
N ALA A 8 14.77 4.21 14.07
CA ALA A 8 15.40 3.55 15.21
C ALA A 8 14.58 2.36 15.74
N HIS A 9 13.27 2.37 15.52
CA HIS A 9 12.33 1.41 16.13
C HIS A 9 11.49 0.65 15.12
N MET A 10 11.28 1.21 13.93
CA MET A 10 10.41 0.66 12.89
C MET A 10 10.86 1.13 11.51
N ALA A 11 10.21 0.57 10.50
CA ALA A 11 10.41 0.82 9.08
C ALA A 11 11.74 0.32 8.52
N VAL A 12 11.65 -0.45 7.44
CA VAL A 12 12.78 -0.95 6.66
C VAL A 12 12.52 -0.74 5.17
N ALA A 13 13.53 -0.23 4.45
CA ALA A 13 13.55 -0.23 3.00
C ALA A 13 14.24 -1.49 2.48
N VAL A 14 13.71 -2.04 1.39
CA VAL A 14 14.26 -3.18 0.68
C VAL A 14 14.48 -2.84 -0.79
N GLU A 15 15.69 -3.14 -1.27
CA GLU A 15 16.14 -2.93 -2.64
C GLU A 15 16.65 -4.23 -3.28
N GLY A 16 16.75 -4.23 -4.62
CA GLY A 16 17.23 -5.39 -5.38
C GLY A 16 16.28 -6.59 -5.29
N VAL A 17 14.98 -6.32 -5.33
CA VAL A 17 13.89 -7.31 -5.45
C VAL A 17 12.95 -6.84 -6.55
N ASP A 18 12.58 -7.74 -7.44
CA ASP A 18 11.47 -7.55 -8.37
C ASP A 18 10.28 -8.37 -7.86
N LEU A 19 9.20 -7.69 -7.43
CA LEU A 19 8.01 -8.37 -6.91
C LEU A 19 7.28 -9.20 -7.97
N ALA A 20 7.37 -8.83 -9.25
CA ALA A 20 6.74 -9.57 -10.33
C ALA A 20 7.39 -10.95 -10.54
N GLN A 21 8.63 -11.12 -10.08
CA GLN A 21 9.43 -12.34 -10.28
C GLN A 21 9.99 -12.93 -8.97
N SER A 22 9.55 -12.44 -7.81
CA SER A 22 10.14 -12.86 -6.54
C SER A 22 9.83 -14.33 -6.23
N THR A 23 10.78 -15.05 -5.65
CA THR A 23 10.61 -16.47 -5.28
C THR A 23 9.84 -16.63 -3.97
N ALA A 24 9.46 -17.86 -3.61
CA ALA A 24 8.82 -18.14 -2.33
C ALA A 24 9.73 -17.78 -1.14
N GLU A 25 11.04 -18.03 -1.27
CA GLU A 25 12.05 -17.69 -0.26
C GLU A 25 12.16 -16.18 -0.09
N THR A 26 12.19 -15.45 -1.20
CA THR A 26 12.22 -13.97 -1.19
C THR A 26 10.96 -13.43 -0.50
N GLN A 27 9.79 -13.99 -0.81
CA GLN A 27 8.53 -13.59 -0.18
C GLN A 27 8.53 -13.83 1.33
N GLY A 28 8.99 -15.01 1.77
CA GLY A 28 9.10 -15.31 3.20
C GLY A 28 10.01 -14.33 3.94
N ALA A 29 11.11 -13.92 3.30
CA ALA A 29 12.02 -12.93 3.87
C ALA A 29 11.40 -11.52 3.95
N LEU A 30 10.58 -11.13 2.97
CA LEU A 30 9.84 -9.86 3.00
C LEU A 30 8.77 -9.85 4.10
N VAL A 31 8.04 -10.95 4.29
CA VAL A 31 7.04 -11.08 5.36
C VAL A 31 7.69 -11.01 6.74
N ALA A 32 8.82 -11.71 6.93
CA ALA A 32 9.60 -11.61 8.17
C ALA A 32 10.08 -10.17 8.43
N ALA A 33 10.62 -9.51 7.40
CA ALA A 33 11.05 -8.12 7.50
C ALA A 33 9.89 -7.18 7.87
N LEU A 34 8.69 -7.39 7.32
CA LEU A 34 7.50 -6.63 7.70
C LEU A 34 7.14 -6.83 9.17
N HIS A 35 7.09 -8.07 9.66
CA HIS A 35 6.76 -8.36 11.06
C HIS A 35 7.78 -7.76 12.04
N ASP A 36 9.07 -7.78 11.71
CA ASP A 36 10.14 -7.25 12.57
C ASP A 36 10.21 -5.72 12.57
N ASN A 37 9.62 -5.06 11.57
CA ASN A 37 9.80 -3.62 11.35
C ASN A 37 8.50 -2.82 11.30
N LEU A 38 7.34 -3.46 11.31
CA LEU A 38 5.99 -2.87 11.24
C LEU A 38 5.65 -2.16 9.92
N VAL A 39 6.65 -1.59 9.24
CA VAL A 39 6.53 -0.93 7.93
C VAL A 39 7.63 -1.45 7.01
N LEU A 40 7.26 -1.82 5.80
CA LEU A 40 8.16 -2.31 4.75
C LEU A 40 8.01 -1.45 3.50
N CYS A 41 9.09 -0.80 3.07
CA CYS A 41 9.15 -0.06 1.81
C CYS A 41 9.96 -0.87 0.78
N ILE A 42 9.33 -1.34 -0.28
CA ILE A 42 10.01 -2.06 -1.37
C ILE A 42 10.24 -1.08 -2.52
N ARG A 43 11.49 -0.73 -2.78
CA ARG A 43 11.85 0.32 -3.73
C ARG A 43 11.84 -0.18 -5.18
N ASP A 44 11.79 0.77 -6.10
CA ASP A 44 11.99 0.59 -7.55
C ASP A 44 11.04 -0.41 -8.24
N GLN A 45 9.81 -0.51 -7.74
CA GLN A 45 8.78 -1.32 -8.37
C GLN A 45 8.09 -0.56 -9.51
N LYS A 46 7.73 -1.29 -10.58
CA LYS A 46 6.96 -0.79 -11.73
C LYS A 46 5.88 -1.80 -12.10
N LEU A 47 4.79 -1.78 -11.34
CA LEU A 47 3.70 -2.74 -11.45
C LEU A 47 2.42 -2.06 -11.95
N ALA A 48 1.78 -2.67 -12.95
CA ALA A 48 0.40 -2.34 -13.29
C ALA A 48 -0.54 -2.85 -12.18
N PRO A 49 -1.79 -2.35 -12.05
CA PRO A 49 -2.64 -2.67 -10.89
C PRO A 49 -2.87 -4.16 -10.67
N VAL A 50 -3.09 -4.96 -11.72
CA VAL A 50 -3.23 -6.43 -11.57
C VAL A 50 -1.94 -7.07 -11.04
N ALA A 51 -0.78 -6.67 -11.56
CA ALA A 51 0.52 -7.17 -11.09
C ALA A 51 0.82 -6.72 -9.65
N PHE A 52 0.39 -5.52 -9.27
CA PHE A 52 0.46 -5.04 -7.90
C PHE A 52 -0.43 -5.89 -6.98
N ARG A 53 -1.70 -6.10 -7.34
CA ARG A 53 -2.62 -6.99 -6.61
C ARG A 53 -2.03 -8.37 -6.43
N ASP A 54 -1.52 -8.98 -7.50
CA ASP A 54 -0.92 -10.33 -7.47
C ASP A 54 0.31 -10.38 -6.56
N ALA A 55 1.18 -9.36 -6.60
CA ALA A 55 2.33 -9.26 -5.70
C ALA A 55 1.88 -9.12 -4.23
N MET A 56 0.89 -8.28 -3.95
CA MET A 56 0.38 -8.04 -2.59
C MET A 56 -0.39 -9.25 -2.05
N ALA A 57 -1.05 -10.04 -2.91
CA ALA A 57 -1.77 -11.26 -2.55
C ALA A 57 -0.85 -12.35 -1.94
N ARG A 58 0.47 -12.19 -2.07
CA ARG A 58 1.46 -13.06 -1.46
C ARG A 58 1.76 -12.72 0.01
N PHE A 59 1.27 -11.58 0.49
CA PHE A 59 1.33 -11.17 1.90
C PHE A 59 0.04 -11.47 2.66
N GLY A 60 -1.08 -11.62 1.96
CA GLY A 60 -2.40 -11.86 2.55
C GLY A 60 -3.50 -11.86 1.49
N THR A 61 -4.75 -11.91 1.91
CA THR A 61 -5.89 -11.86 0.99
C THR A 61 -6.28 -10.41 0.69
N PRO A 62 -6.20 -9.93 -0.57
CA PRO A 62 -6.68 -8.61 -0.93
C PRO A 62 -8.19 -8.50 -0.66
N VAL A 63 -8.61 -7.36 -0.11
CA VAL A 63 -10.01 -7.06 0.18
C VAL A 63 -10.37 -5.78 -0.56
N LYS A 64 -11.51 -5.82 -1.27
CA LYS A 64 -12.04 -4.65 -1.95
C LYS A 64 -12.56 -3.62 -0.95
N ARG A 65 -12.06 -2.38 -1.03
CA ARG A 65 -12.60 -1.25 -0.27
C ARG A 65 -13.73 -0.58 -1.07
N LEU A 66 -14.90 -0.43 -0.45
CA LEU A 66 -16.09 0.08 -1.12
C LEU A 66 -16.19 1.61 -1.15
N GLN A 67 -15.44 2.30 -0.28
CA GLN A 67 -15.52 3.75 -0.10
C GLN A 67 -14.61 4.54 -1.05
N LEU A 68 -13.68 3.86 -1.74
CA LEU A 68 -12.73 4.49 -2.65
C LEU A 68 -12.99 4.03 -4.08
N ALA A 69 -12.69 4.89 -5.05
CA ALA A 69 -12.68 4.50 -6.45
C ALA A 69 -11.66 3.38 -6.67
N ALA A 70 -12.00 2.40 -7.50
CA ALA A 70 -11.07 1.34 -7.89
C ALA A 70 -10.44 1.63 -9.25
N THR A 71 -9.30 1.01 -9.53
CA THR A 71 -8.75 1.00 -10.89
C THR A 71 -9.71 0.28 -11.85
N PRO A 72 -9.87 0.73 -13.10
CA PRO A 72 -10.72 0.05 -14.09
C PRO A 72 -10.35 -1.42 -14.33
N GLU A 73 -9.07 -1.77 -14.20
CA GLU A 73 -8.52 -3.09 -14.49
C GLU A 73 -8.50 -4.06 -13.31
N CYS A 74 -8.60 -3.57 -12.06
CA CYS A 74 -8.51 -4.39 -10.85
C CYS A 74 -9.31 -3.75 -9.72
N ASP A 75 -10.44 -4.35 -9.33
CA ASP A 75 -11.39 -3.74 -8.41
C ASP A 75 -10.96 -3.82 -6.94
N GLU A 76 -9.99 -4.68 -6.62
CA GLU A 76 -9.33 -4.74 -5.31
C GLU A 76 -8.22 -3.68 -5.14
N VAL A 77 -7.87 -2.95 -6.20
CA VAL A 77 -6.88 -1.86 -6.14
C VAL A 77 -7.62 -0.53 -6.16
N ASN A 78 -7.64 0.14 -5.01
CA ASN A 78 -8.24 1.47 -4.89
C ASN A 78 -7.27 2.60 -5.22
N ILE A 79 -7.82 3.72 -5.69
CA ILE A 79 -7.10 4.95 -6.01
C ILE A 79 -7.30 5.93 -4.85
N ILE A 80 -6.18 6.50 -4.39
CA ILE A 80 -6.17 7.68 -3.52
C ILE A 80 -5.55 8.81 -4.32
N SER A 81 -6.29 9.89 -4.54
CA SER A 81 -5.83 11.01 -5.34
C SER A 81 -5.96 12.32 -4.58
N SER A 82 -4.94 13.18 -4.73
CA SER A 82 -5.07 14.56 -4.27
C SER A 82 -6.13 15.35 -5.07
N GLU A 83 -6.64 14.79 -6.17
CA GLU A 83 -7.73 15.38 -6.94
C GLU A 83 -9.12 14.84 -6.58
N ASP A 84 -9.23 13.98 -5.55
CA ASP A 84 -10.53 13.49 -5.07
C ASP A 84 -11.41 14.66 -4.60
N ARG A 85 -12.70 14.58 -4.92
CA ARG A 85 -13.72 15.57 -4.60
C ARG A 85 -14.97 14.90 -4.04
N ASP A 86 -15.69 15.59 -3.16
CA ASP A 86 -17.00 15.15 -2.70
C ASP A 86 -18.03 15.28 -3.83
N VAL A 87 -18.32 14.16 -4.50
CA VAL A 87 -19.26 14.10 -5.63
C VAL A 87 -20.72 14.03 -5.20
N LEU A 88 -21.01 13.81 -3.91
CA LEU A 88 -22.36 13.70 -3.38
C LEU A 88 -22.79 14.94 -2.57
N GLY A 89 -21.84 15.77 -2.16
CA GLY A 89 -22.07 16.97 -1.36
C GLY A 89 -21.55 18.24 -2.01
N ASP A 90 -20.64 18.93 -1.34
CA ASP A 90 -20.29 20.32 -1.65
C ASP A 90 -19.17 20.50 -2.70
N GLY A 91 -18.69 19.40 -3.28
CA GLY A 91 -17.66 19.44 -4.32
C GLY A 91 -16.26 19.78 -3.81
N LYS A 92 -16.05 19.87 -2.48
CA LYS A 92 -14.71 20.18 -1.94
C LYS A 92 -13.73 19.04 -2.10
N LYS A 93 -12.45 19.39 -2.06
CA LYS A 93 -11.32 18.45 -2.05
C LYS A 93 -11.39 17.52 -0.84
N LEU A 94 -11.36 16.22 -1.13
CA LEU A 94 -11.24 15.19 -0.11
C LEU A 94 -9.76 14.91 0.13
N VAL A 95 -9.39 14.86 1.41
CA VAL A 95 -8.07 14.41 1.84
C VAL A 95 -8.29 13.10 2.57
N ASN A 96 -8.18 12.00 1.82
CA ASN A 96 -8.33 10.66 2.36
C ASN A 96 -7.26 10.40 3.41
N GLY A 97 -7.67 9.93 4.60
CA GLY A 97 -6.77 9.61 5.70
C GLY A 97 -6.17 10.81 6.45
N ALA A 98 -6.76 12.01 6.36
CA ALA A 98 -6.24 13.23 6.99
C ALA A 98 -6.14 13.17 8.54
N SER A 99 -6.95 12.33 9.18
CA SER A 99 -6.96 12.15 10.64
C SER A 99 -6.18 10.89 11.03
N TRP A 100 -5.63 10.86 12.24
CA TRP A 100 -5.07 9.64 12.82
C TRP A 100 -6.11 8.51 12.83
N HIS A 101 -5.78 7.39 12.19
CA HIS A 101 -6.64 6.22 12.12
C HIS A 101 -5.82 4.96 11.82
N THR A 102 -6.46 3.80 11.99
CA THR A 102 -6.08 2.55 11.33
C THR A 102 -7.21 2.16 10.40
N ASP A 103 -6.86 1.67 9.22
CA ASP A 103 -7.85 1.24 8.22
C ASP A 103 -8.80 0.20 8.81
N ASP A 104 -10.07 0.30 8.43
CA ASP A 104 -11.15 -0.62 8.79
C ASP A 104 -11.36 -0.88 10.29
N SER A 105 -10.83 -0.03 11.18
CA SER A 105 -11.03 -0.14 12.64
C SER A 105 -12.50 -0.20 13.09
N PHE A 106 -13.43 0.27 12.25
CA PHE A 106 -14.87 0.21 12.50
C PHE A 106 -15.52 -1.13 12.09
N MET A 107 -14.78 -2.02 11.42
CA MET A 107 -15.27 -3.32 10.94
C MET A 107 -15.06 -4.41 12.00
N ARG A 108 -15.92 -5.44 12.01
CA ARG A 108 -15.77 -6.60 12.92
C ARG A 108 -14.45 -7.34 12.71
N ALA A 109 -14.00 -7.45 11.46
CA ALA A 109 -12.76 -8.07 11.07
C ALA A 109 -11.99 -7.04 10.20
N PRO A 110 -11.16 -6.18 10.81
CA PRO A 110 -10.37 -5.21 10.08
C PRO A 110 -9.29 -5.89 9.23
N CYS A 111 -8.85 -5.23 8.16
CA CYS A 111 -7.68 -5.68 7.41
C CYS A 111 -6.44 -5.68 8.32
N SER A 112 -5.60 -6.71 8.21
CA SER A 112 -4.38 -6.83 9.02
C SER A 112 -3.19 -6.06 8.45
N LEU A 113 -3.27 -5.61 7.19
CA LEU A 113 -2.20 -4.96 6.46
C LEU A 113 -2.76 -4.00 5.41
N THR A 114 -2.18 -2.80 5.34
CA THR A 114 -2.42 -1.82 4.28
C THR A 114 -1.24 -1.80 3.32
N MET A 115 -1.50 -1.80 2.01
CA MET A 115 -0.49 -1.71 0.96
C MET A 115 -0.68 -0.41 0.18
N LEU A 116 0.38 0.39 0.04
CA LEU A 116 0.37 1.64 -0.73
C LEU A 116 1.40 1.58 -1.85
N TYR A 117 1.03 2.10 -3.01
CA TYR A 117 1.88 2.13 -4.20
C TYR A 117 1.90 3.55 -4.78
N GLY A 118 3.05 4.21 -4.68
CA GLY A 118 3.23 5.60 -5.13
C GLY A 118 3.28 5.69 -6.66
N VAL A 119 2.20 6.20 -7.27
CA VAL A 119 2.14 6.43 -8.73
C VAL A 119 2.59 7.85 -9.09
N ILE A 120 2.02 8.86 -8.42
CA ILE A 120 2.39 10.26 -8.57
C ILE A 120 2.63 10.79 -7.15
N VAL A 121 3.89 11.08 -6.84
CA VAL A 121 4.31 11.59 -5.53
C VAL A 121 4.89 13.00 -5.73
N PRO A 122 4.44 14.00 -4.96
CA PRO A 122 4.97 15.36 -5.09
C PRO A 122 6.44 15.42 -4.69
N SER A 123 7.18 16.39 -5.22
CA SER A 123 8.60 16.59 -4.87
C SER A 123 8.82 17.06 -3.42
N ARG A 124 7.76 17.50 -2.74
CA ARG A 124 7.76 17.91 -1.33
C ARG A 124 6.38 17.67 -0.71
N GLY A 125 6.39 17.15 0.53
CA GLY A 125 5.17 16.73 1.23
C GLY A 125 4.68 15.36 0.73
N GLY A 126 3.59 14.85 1.33
CA GLY A 126 3.03 13.55 0.95
C GLY A 126 3.65 12.34 1.66
N ASP A 127 4.40 12.58 2.73
CA ASP A 127 4.73 11.56 3.74
C ASP A 127 3.48 11.15 4.54
#